data_AF-A0A0F6PXC8-F1
#
_entry.id   AF-A0A0F6PXC8-F1
#
_cell.length_a   1.000
_cell.length_b   1.000
_cell.length_c   1.000
_cell.angle_alpha   90.00
_cell.angle_beta   90.00
_cell.angle_gamma   90.00
#
_symmetry.space_group_name_H-M   'P 1'
#
loop_
_entity.id
_entity.type
_entity.pdbx_description
1 polymer ?
#
loop_
_entity_poly.entity_id
_entity_poly.type
_entity_poly.pdbx_seq_one_letter_code
_entity_poly.pdbx_strand_id
1 'polypeptide(L)'
;MSKFQNTWSKPQSPGIGHRITDALKPKGALKPRVEMAVKRLQAQISKLDNMLTKLKQRDEQIFKRIVTATQQHDTHTSKVLSNELGEVRKVSRILGNARMALEQIELRLTTFHDLGDTVITIMPTIGLMKSLKSSLVKFMPEADQEVNRMTEMLGGLMTETFSGDTSLGVEPSTNAESDK
;
A
#
# COMPACT_ATOMS: atom_id res chain seq x y z
N MET A 1 10.47 -23.74 67.22
CA MET A 1 10.31 -22.36 66.68
C MET A 1 11.40 -22.12 65.64
N SER A 2 11.03 -21.99 64.35
CA SER A 2 11.81 -21.32 63.26
C SER A 2 11.31 -21.68 61.84
N LYS A 3 10.00 -21.84 61.64
CA LYS A 3 9.40 -21.97 60.29
C LYS A 3 8.19 -21.05 60.11
N PHE A 4 8.25 -19.84 60.67
CA PHE A 4 7.19 -18.83 60.52
C PHE A 4 7.68 -17.43 60.11
N GLN A 5 8.99 -17.25 59.89
CA GLN A 5 9.55 -15.93 59.53
C GLN A 5 9.96 -15.80 58.06
N ASN A 6 9.93 -16.88 57.27
CA ASN A 6 10.32 -16.86 55.85
C ASN A 6 9.15 -16.61 54.87
N THR A 7 7.95 -16.31 55.37
CA THR A 7 6.78 -16.01 54.51
C THR A 7 6.52 -14.51 54.35
N TRP A 8 7.32 -13.64 54.98
CA TRP A 8 7.04 -12.20 55.08
C TRP A 8 8.03 -11.27 54.37
N SER A 9 8.89 -11.79 53.49
CA SER A 9 9.68 -10.95 52.59
C SER A 9 10.06 -11.71 51.32
N LYS A 10 9.08 -11.97 50.45
CA LYS A 10 9.37 -12.11 49.02
C LYS A 10 9.07 -10.77 48.37
N PRO A 11 10.01 -10.14 47.65
CA PRO A 11 9.66 -9.02 46.80
C PRO A 11 8.64 -9.55 45.79
N GLN A 12 7.46 -8.92 45.76
CA GLN A 12 6.57 -9.10 44.63
C GLN A 12 7.37 -8.68 43.40
N SER A 13 7.52 -9.59 42.44
CA SER A 13 7.92 -9.25 41.09
C SER A 13 6.63 -9.01 40.30
N PRO A 14 6.12 -7.78 40.20
CA PRO A 14 5.22 -7.44 39.11
C PRO A 14 6.09 -7.32 37.85
N GLY A 15 5.89 -8.03 36.74
CA GLY A 15 4.73 -8.72 36.20
C GLY A 15 4.89 -8.51 34.69
N ILE A 16 5.04 -9.58 33.91
CA ILE A 16 5.35 -9.54 32.46
C ILE A 16 4.29 -8.73 31.67
N GLY A 17 3.13 -8.44 32.26
CA GLY A 17 2.06 -7.64 31.67
C GLY A 17 2.28 -6.12 31.59
N HIS A 18 3.30 -5.52 32.23
CA HIS A 18 3.40 -4.04 32.25
C HIS A 18 4.16 -3.41 31.07
N ARG A 19 4.64 -4.21 30.11
CA ARG A 19 5.34 -3.69 28.91
C ARG A 19 4.51 -3.72 27.61
N ILE A 20 3.26 -4.15 27.68
CA ILE A 20 2.38 -4.27 26.51
C ILE A 20 1.42 -3.07 26.38
N THR A 21 1.27 -2.26 27.43
CA THR A 21 0.35 -1.11 27.43
C THR A 21 0.85 0.11 26.66
N ASP A 22 2.16 0.24 26.42
CA ASP A 22 2.73 1.38 25.67
C ASP A 22 2.69 1.22 24.14
N ALA A 23 2.36 0.02 23.65
CA ALA A 23 2.11 -0.23 22.22
C ALA A 23 0.67 0.10 21.77
N LEU A 24 -0.22 0.43 22.71
CA LEU A 24 -1.64 0.73 22.50
C LEU A 24 -1.95 2.22 22.65
N LYS A 25 -1.02 3.10 22.27
CA LYS A 25 -1.44 4.47 21.92
C LYS A 25 -2.10 4.43 20.55
N PRO A 26 -3.41 4.74 20.42
CA PRO A 26 -4.03 4.89 19.11
C PRO A 26 -3.23 5.97 18.38
N LYS A 27 -2.64 5.57 17.27
CA LYS A 27 -1.53 6.26 16.67
C LYS A 27 -2.11 7.39 15.80
N GLY A 28 -2.83 8.34 16.40
CA GLY A 28 -3.59 9.39 15.69
C GLY A 28 -4.90 8.89 15.06
N ALA A 29 -5.81 9.80 14.75
CA ALA A 29 -7.08 9.47 14.12
C ALA A 29 -6.86 8.87 12.70
N LEU A 30 -7.70 7.90 12.33
CA LEU A 30 -7.63 7.18 11.05
C LEU A 30 -7.75 8.12 9.84
N LYS A 31 -8.61 9.15 9.96
CA LYS A 31 -8.92 10.11 8.90
C LYS A 31 -7.70 10.89 8.38
N PRO A 32 -6.91 11.60 9.22
CA PRO A 32 -5.67 12.26 8.78
C PRO A 32 -4.67 11.36 8.05
N ARG A 33 -4.62 10.07 8.39
CA ARG A 33 -3.71 9.11 7.75
C ARG A 33 -4.19 8.69 6.37
N VAL A 34 -5.49 8.46 6.24
CA VAL A 34 -6.12 8.19 4.94
C VAL A 34 -5.95 9.39 4.01
N GLU A 35 -6.19 10.61 4.50
CA GLU A 35 -5.98 11.84 3.72
C GLU A 35 -4.50 11.98 3.27
N MET A 36 -3.55 11.67 4.15
CA MET A 36 -2.13 11.65 3.79
C MET A 36 -1.81 10.57 2.75
N ALA A 37 -2.40 9.38 2.85
CA ALA A 37 -2.21 8.30 1.89
C ALA A 37 -2.79 8.67 0.51
N VAL A 38 -3.99 9.23 0.47
CA VAL A 38 -4.62 9.76 -0.76
C VAL A 38 -3.73 10.81 -1.42
N LYS A 39 -3.24 11.80 -0.66
CA LYS A 39 -2.34 12.83 -1.20
C LYS A 39 -1.06 12.25 -1.80
N ARG A 40 -0.48 11.23 -1.16
CA ARG A 40 0.71 10.53 -1.68
C ARG A 40 0.42 9.75 -2.95
N LEU A 41 -0.72 9.04 -3.00
CA LEU A 41 -1.16 8.33 -4.21
C LEU A 41 -1.35 9.30 -5.38
N GLN A 42 -2.04 10.41 -5.17
CA GLN A 42 -2.25 11.46 -6.17
C GLN A 42 -0.92 12.00 -6.71
N ALA A 43 0.06 12.27 -5.84
CA ALA A 43 1.39 12.70 -6.27
C ALA A 43 2.10 11.67 -7.16
N GLN A 44 1.98 10.38 -6.86
CA GLN A 44 2.56 9.31 -7.69
C GLN A 44 1.80 9.11 -9.01
N ILE A 45 0.48 9.23 -9.01
CA ILE A 45 -0.35 9.21 -10.23
C ILE A 45 0.09 10.33 -11.18
N SER A 46 0.19 11.57 -10.69
CA SER A 46 0.66 12.70 -11.51
C SER A 46 2.08 12.48 -12.06
N LYS A 47 2.96 11.84 -11.28
CA LYS A 47 4.30 11.50 -11.75
C LYS A 47 4.27 10.44 -12.85
N LEU A 48 3.43 9.43 -12.74
CA LEU A 48 3.23 8.42 -13.80
C LEU A 48 2.65 9.04 -15.06
N ASP A 49 1.67 9.94 -14.95
CA ASP A 49 1.09 10.67 -16.10
C ASP A 49 2.16 11.48 -16.86
N ASN A 50 3.06 12.16 -16.13
CA ASN A 50 4.20 12.85 -16.72
C ASN A 50 5.16 11.91 -17.45
N MET A 51 5.45 10.74 -16.88
CA MET A 51 6.31 9.75 -17.54
C MET A 51 5.65 9.15 -18.79
N LEU A 52 4.35 8.83 -18.72
CA LEU A 52 3.57 8.34 -19.87
C LEU A 52 3.55 9.36 -21.01
N THR A 53 3.44 10.64 -20.68
CA THR A 53 3.50 11.72 -21.68
C THR A 53 4.86 11.77 -22.36
N LYS A 54 5.96 11.67 -21.60
CA LYS A 54 7.33 11.61 -22.17
C LYS A 54 7.56 10.37 -23.02
N LEU A 55 7.04 9.21 -22.62
CA LEU A 55 7.13 7.97 -23.39
C LEU A 55 6.36 8.09 -24.71
N LYS A 56 5.17 8.70 -24.70
CA LYS A 56 4.41 8.98 -25.92
C LYS A 56 5.16 9.90 -26.88
N GLN A 57 5.74 10.99 -26.37
CA GLN A 57 6.57 11.88 -27.20
C GLN A 57 7.77 11.15 -27.80
N ARG A 58 8.41 10.26 -27.03
CA ARG A 58 9.54 9.46 -27.50
C ARG A 58 9.13 8.41 -28.53
N ASP A 59 7.98 7.76 -28.36
CA ASP A 59 7.38 6.86 -29.36
C ASP A 59 7.23 7.58 -30.72
N GLU A 60 6.58 8.75 -30.71
CA GLU A 60 6.36 9.56 -31.92
C GLU A 60 7.68 9.99 -32.59
N GLN A 61 8.68 10.37 -31.80
CA GLN A 61 10.01 10.74 -32.32
C GLN A 61 10.73 9.56 -32.97
N ILE A 62 10.74 8.40 -32.31
CA ILE A 62 11.37 7.19 -32.85
C ILE A 62 10.64 6.75 -34.12
N PHE A 63 9.31 6.77 -34.11
CA PHE A 63 8.50 6.43 -35.28
C PHE A 63 8.82 7.31 -36.48
N LYS A 64 8.91 8.63 -36.31
CA LYS A 64 9.34 9.55 -37.39
C LYS A 64 10.71 9.18 -37.95
N ARG A 65 11.67 8.82 -37.08
CA ARG A 65 13.01 8.39 -37.51
C ARG A 65 13.00 7.05 -38.25
N ILE A 66 12.15 6.11 -37.87
CA ILE A 66 11.95 4.84 -38.59
C ILE A 66 11.45 5.13 -40.01
N VAL A 67 10.48 6.03 -40.17
CA VAL A 67 9.95 6.43 -41.49
C VAL A 67 11.07 7.01 -42.36
N THR A 68 11.88 7.94 -41.82
CA THR A 68 13.02 8.53 -42.56
C THR A 68 14.05 7.47 -42.96
N ALA A 69 14.46 6.59 -42.03
CA ALA A 69 15.42 5.53 -42.34
C ALA A 69 14.88 4.55 -43.40
N THR A 70 13.59 4.24 -43.34
CA THR A 70 12.93 3.36 -44.31
C THR A 70 12.89 3.99 -45.71
N GLN A 71 12.59 5.30 -45.81
CA GLN A 71 12.61 6.04 -47.08
C GLN A 71 14.02 6.11 -47.70
N GLN A 72 15.05 6.16 -46.86
CA GLN A 72 16.45 6.15 -47.28
C GLN A 72 16.98 4.74 -47.57
N HIS A 73 16.13 3.71 -47.48
CA HIS A 73 16.51 2.29 -47.59
C HIS A 73 17.59 1.87 -46.57
N ASP A 74 17.73 2.60 -45.46
CA ASP A 74 18.60 2.23 -44.34
C ASP A 74 17.90 1.19 -43.46
N THR A 75 18.00 -0.06 -43.92
CA THR A 75 17.39 -1.22 -43.26
C THR A 75 17.97 -1.48 -41.86
N HIS A 76 19.24 -1.16 -41.64
CA HIS A 76 19.89 -1.36 -40.34
C HIS A 76 19.31 -0.41 -39.29
N THR A 77 19.31 0.90 -39.59
CA THR A 77 18.78 1.92 -38.67
C THR A 77 17.28 1.71 -38.43
N SER A 78 16.51 1.42 -39.49
CA SER A 78 15.07 1.13 -39.36
C SER A 78 14.80 -0.05 -38.42
N LYS A 79 15.59 -1.13 -38.53
CA LYS A 79 15.47 -2.30 -37.65
C LYS A 79 15.80 -1.99 -36.18
N VAL A 80 16.92 -1.30 -35.94
CA VAL A 80 17.34 -0.94 -34.57
C VAL A 80 16.32 -0.02 -33.90
N LEU A 81 15.85 1.01 -34.60
CA LEU A 81 14.85 1.94 -34.08
C LEU A 81 13.49 1.25 -33.83
N SER A 82 13.12 0.29 -34.66
CA SER A 82 11.89 -0.49 -34.46
C SER A 82 11.92 -1.33 -33.18
N ASN A 83 13.07 -1.93 -32.84
CA ASN A 83 13.24 -2.65 -31.59
C ASN A 83 13.13 -1.70 -30.37
N GLU A 84 13.76 -0.52 -30.44
CA GLU A 84 13.67 0.49 -29.38
C GLU A 84 12.22 0.98 -29.20
N LEU A 85 11.50 1.22 -30.29
CA LEU A 85 10.09 1.58 -30.23
C LEU A 85 9.24 0.51 -29.52
N GLY A 86 9.54 -0.76 -29.77
CA GLY A 86 8.92 -1.89 -29.09
C GLY A 86 9.14 -1.86 -27.57
N GLU A 87 10.38 -1.62 -27.12
CA GLU A 87 10.69 -1.51 -25.70
C GLU A 87 10.05 -0.27 -25.05
N VAL A 88 10.03 0.89 -25.74
CA VAL A 88 9.32 2.10 -25.26
C VAL A 88 7.83 1.82 -25.01
N ARG A 89 7.17 1.12 -25.93
CA ARG A 89 5.75 0.75 -25.80
C ARG A 89 5.51 -0.22 -24.65
N LYS A 90 6.42 -1.17 -24.45
CA LYS A 90 6.36 -2.12 -23.34
C LYS A 90 6.49 -1.42 -22.00
N VAL A 91 7.43 -0.47 -21.86
CA VAL A 91 7.55 0.36 -20.65
C VAL A 91 6.28 1.19 -20.44
N SER A 92 5.75 1.81 -21.50
CA SER A 92 4.50 2.58 -21.44
C SER A 92 3.33 1.74 -20.92
N ARG A 93 3.18 0.50 -21.37
CA ARG A 93 2.14 -0.42 -20.88
C ARG A 93 2.30 -0.75 -19.39
N ILE A 94 3.53 -1.00 -18.94
CA ILE A 94 3.81 -1.31 -17.54
C ILE A 94 3.47 -0.12 -16.64
N LEU A 95 3.93 1.09 -17.01
CA LEU A 95 3.63 2.29 -16.25
C LEU A 95 2.14 2.67 -16.30
N GLY A 96 1.46 2.42 -17.42
CA GLY A 96 0.02 2.64 -17.57
C GLY A 96 -0.79 1.74 -16.64
N ASN A 97 -0.47 0.45 -16.60
CA ASN A 97 -1.10 -0.49 -15.66
C ASN A 97 -0.86 -0.06 -14.20
N ALA A 98 0.35 0.42 -13.89
CA ALA A 98 0.67 0.89 -12.55
C ALA A 98 -0.13 2.14 -12.15
N ARG A 99 -0.29 3.08 -13.08
CA ARG A 99 -1.12 4.28 -12.90
C ARG A 99 -2.57 3.92 -12.59
N MET A 100 -3.15 2.98 -13.36
CA MET A 100 -4.52 2.50 -13.11
C MET A 100 -4.67 1.84 -11.74
N ALA A 101 -3.71 1.00 -11.34
CA ALA A 101 -3.79 0.34 -10.04
C ALA A 101 -3.67 1.33 -8.87
N LEU A 102 -2.83 2.37 -8.97
CA LEU A 102 -2.77 3.43 -7.96
C LEU A 102 -4.07 4.24 -7.89
N GLU A 103 -4.68 4.56 -9.03
CA GLU A 103 -5.99 5.22 -9.08
C GLU A 103 -7.09 4.36 -8.46
N GLN A 104 -7.09 3.05 -8.71
CA GLN A 104 -8.04 2.14 -8.08
C GLN A 104 -7.91 2.13 -6.55
N ILE A 105 -6.69 2.22 -6.03
CA ILE A 105 -6.43 2.30 -4.59
C ILE A 105 -6.89 3.66 -4.05
N GLU A 106 -6.61 4.74 -4.77
CA GLU A 106 -7.02 6.10 -4.39
C GLU A 106 -8.55 6.24 -4.31
N LEU A 107 -9.27 5.70 -5.28
CA LEU A 107 -10.75 5.66 -5.27
C LEU A 107 -11.28 4.89 -4.05
N ARG A 108 -10.70 3.73 -3.73
CA ARG A 108 -11.11 2.95 -2.55
C ARG A 108 -10.84 3.67 -1.23
N LEU A 109 -9.73 4.41 -1.15
CA LEU A 109 -9.39 5.21 0.04
C LEU A 109 -10.23 6.49 0.16
N THR A 110 -10.70 7.08 -0.94
CA THR A 110 -11.58 8.26 -0.90
C THR A 110 -13.03 7.88 -0.60
N THR A 111 -13.46 6.65 -0.95
CA THR A 111 -14.76 6.10 -0.51
C THR A 111 -14.84 5.78 1.00
N PHE A 112 -13.80 6.08 1.77
CA PHE A 112 -13.66 5.90 3.23
C PHE A 112 -14.70 6.65 4.10
N HIS A 113 -15.54 7.50 3.51
CA HIS A 113 -16.51 8.32 4.24
C HIS A 113 -17.83 7.58 4.57
N ASP A 114 -18.30 6.67 3.71
CA ASP A 114 -19.73 6.32 3.67
C ASP A 114 -20.11 4.96 4.27
N LEU A 115 -19.14 4.09 4.54
CA LEU A 115 -19.39 2.71 4.99
C LEU A 115 -18.37 2.33 6.05
N GLY A 116 -18.81 2.10 7.29
CA GLY A 116 -17.97 1.65 8.41
C GLY A 116 -17.27 0.29 8.21
N ASP A 117 -17.38 -0.31 7.03
CA ASP A 117 -16.82 -1.61 6.65
C ASP A 117 -15.42 -1.45 5.98
N THR A 118 -14.49 -0.95 6.79
CA THR A 118 -13.17 -0.50 6.31
C THR A 118 -12.22 -1.66 5.98
N VAL A 119 -12.43 -2.87 6.53
CA VAL A 119 -11.59 -4.05 6.25
C VAL A 119 -11.80 -4.56 4.82
N ILE A 120 -13.07 -4.79 4.44
CA ILE A 120 -13.41 -5.42 3.15
C ILE A 120 -12.99 -4.52 1.98
N THR A 121 -13.05 -3.20 2.18
CA THR A 121 -12.72 -2.21 1.15
C THR A 121 -11.20 -2.06 0.95
N ILE A 122 -10.41 -2.12 2.03
CA ILE A 122 -8.97 -1.84 2.01
C ILE A 122 -8.13 -3.10 1.73
N MET A 123 -8.53 -4.30 2.17
CA MET A 123 -7.72 -5.52 2.01
C MET A 123 -7.23 -5.78 0.57
N PRO A 124 -8.07 -5.62 -0.49
CA PRO A 124 -7.62 -5.84 -1.86
C PRO A 124 -6.55 -4.83 -2.34
N THR A 125 -6.46 -3.66 -1.71
CA THR A 125 -5.49 -2.61 -2.08
C THR A 125 -4.05 -2.99 -1.72
N ILE A 126 -3.83 -3.77 -0.67
CA ILE A 126 -2.50 -4.25 -0.25
C ILE A 126 -1.92 -5.19 -1.31
N GLY A 127 -2.75 -6.08 -1.87
CA GLY A 127 -2.34 -6.98 -2.96
C GLY A 127 -1.94 -6.22 -4.22
N LEU A 128 -2.71 -5.19 -4.57
CA LEU A 128 -2.39 -4.29 -5.69
C LEU A 128 -1.09 -3.52 -5.45
N MET A 129 -0.81 -3.06 -4.22
CA MET A 129 0.43 -2.34 -3.91
C MET A 129 1.67 -3.24 -4.04
N LYS A 130 1.57 -4.52 -3.66
CA LYS A 130 2.67 -5.49 -3.84
C LYS A 130 2.96 -5.78 -5.32
N SER A 131 1.93 -5.93 -6.16
CA SER A 131 2.11 -6.14 -7.60
C SER A 131 2.66 -4.90 -8.30
N LEU A 132 2.24 -3.71 -7.84
CA LEU A 132 2.79 -2.42 -8.25
C LEU A 132 4.28 -2.30 -7.98
N LYS A 133 4.73 -2.67 -6.77
CA LYS A 133 6.16 -2.67 -6.42
C LYS A 133 6.99 -3.46 -7.42
N SER A 134 6.59 -4.70 -7.71
CA SER A 134 7.32 -5.55 -8.67
C SER A 134 7.38 -4.96 -10.07
N SER A 135 6.37 -4.17 -10.46
CA SER A 135 6.25 -3.61 -11.81
C SER A 135 6.97 -2.27 -11.96
N LEU A 136 6.97 -1.44 -10.91
CA LEU A 136 7.50 -0.08 -10.92
C LEU A 136 9.00 0.00 -10.66
N VAL A 137 9.53 -0.79 -9.72
CA VAL A 137 10.93 -0.64 -9.22
C VAL A 137 11.98 -0.75 -10.34
N LYS A 138 11.69 -1.51 -11.40
CA LYS A 138 12.58 -1.66 -12.56
C LYS A 138 12.70 -0.39 -13.41
N PHE A 139 11.64 0.42 -13.48
CA PHE A 139 11.54 1.56 -14.40
C PHE A 139 11.43 2.90 -13.68
N MET A 140 11.15 2.86 -12.37
CA MET A 140 11.04 4.00 -11.47
C MET A 140 11.59 3.59 -10.09
N PRO A 141 12.93 3.49 -9.94
CA PRO A 141 13.56 3.03 -8.69
C PRO A 141 13.17 3.88 -7.47
N GLU A 142 12.94 5.17 -7.67
CA GLU A 142 12.49 6.08 -6.62
C GLU A 142 11.06 5.81 -6.16
N ALA A 143 10.27 5.02 -6.91
CA ALA A 143 8.97 4.53 -6.46
C ALA A 143 9.11 3.48 -5.36
N ASP A 144 10.25 2.79 -5.23
CA ASP A 144 10.40 1.68 -4.28
C ASP A 144 10.10 2.11 -2.84
N GLN A 145 10.77 3.17 -2.39
CA GLN A 145 10.57 3.70 -1.05
C GLN A 145 9.15 4.20 -0.83
N GLU A 146 8.55 4.84 -1.83
CA GLU A 146 7.21 5.39 -1.68
C GLU A 146 6.13 4.31 -1.70
N VAL A 147 6.26 3.30 -2.55
CA VAL A 147 5.38 2.12 -2.59
C VAL A 147 5.48 1.33 -1.28
N ASN A 148 6.67 1.20 -0.69
CA ASN A 148 6.84 0.59 0.63
C ASN A 148 6.10 1.38 1.71
N ARG A 149 6.27 2.70 1.76
CA ARG A 149 5.54 3.58 2.70
C ARG A 149 4.03 3.50 2.50
N MET A 150 3.55 3.44 1.26
CA MET A 150 2.12 3.28 0.97
C MET A 150 1.61 1.90 1.42
N THR A 151 2.39 0.84 1.25
CA THR A 151 2.06 -0.50 1.75
C THR A 151 1.98 -0.52 3.28
N GLU A 152 2.93 0.12 3.96
CA GLU A 152 2.95 0.24 5.43
C GLU A 152 1.75 1.05 5.94
N MET A 153 1.41 2.16 5.28
CA MET A 153 0.21 2.94 5.62
C MET A 153 -1.05 2.09 5.48
N LEU A 154 -1.25 1.40 4.35
CA LEU A 154 -2.41 0.53 4.13
C LEU A 154 -2.47 -0.63 5.14
N GLY A 155 -1.33 -1.23 5.49
CA GLY A 155 -1.24 -2.26 6.53
C GLY A 155 -1.58 -1.72 7.92
N GLY A 156 -1.13 -0.51 8.25
CA GLY A 156 -1.47 0.17 9.51
C GLY A 156 -2.96 0.47 9.62
N LEU A 157 -3.60 0.91 8.53
CA LEU A 157 -5.06 1.09 8.48
C LEU A 157 -5.79 -0.22 8.76
N MET A 158 -5.33 -1.34 8.17
CA MET A 158 -5.91 -2.67 8.39
C MET A 158 -5.85 -3.09 9.87
N THR A 159 -4.67 -2.99 10.50
CA THR A 159 -4.50 -3.36 11.93
C THR A 159 -5.37 -2.53 12.86
N GLU A 160 -5.52 -1.23 12.57
CA GLU A 160 -6.34 -0.32 13.38
C GLU A 160 -7.83 -0.58 13.21
N THR A 161 -8.29 -0.93 12.01
CA THR A 161 -9.68 -1.36 11.83
C THR A 161 -10.00 -2.61 12.66
N PHE A 162 -9.11 -3.62 12.69
CA PHE A 162 -9.32 -4.81 13.52
C PHE A 162 -9.19 -4.53 15.03
N SER A 163 -8.37 -3.55 15.41
CA SER A 163 -8.18 -3.19 16.82
C SER A 163 -9.27 -2.25 17.36
N GLY A 164 -9.96 -1.53 16.48
CA GLY A 164 -11.09 -0.66 16.81
C GLY A 164 -12.39 -1.43 17.11
N ASP A 165 -12.37 -2.75 16.94
CA ASP A 165 -13.56 -3.61 16.93
C ASP A 165 -13.47 -4.80 17.90
N THR A 166 -12.78 -4.65 19.04
CA THR A 166 -12.93 -5.59 20.18
C THR A 166 -14.18 -5.27 21.03
N SER A 167 -15.16 -4.56 20.46
CA SER A 167 -16.47 -4.30 21.07
C SER A 167 -17.64 -4.89 20.28
N LEU A 168 -17.41 -5.72 19.24
CA LEU A 168 -18.49 -6.57 18.72
C LEU A 168 -18.90 -7.56 19.80
N GLY A 169 -20.09 -7.32 20.34
CA GLY A 169 -20.69 -8.04 21.45
C GLY A 169 -20.64 -9.54 21.26
N VAL A 170 -19.76 -10.18 22.02
CA VAL A 170 -20.08 -11.47 22.61
C VAL A 170 -20.77 -11.13 23.91
N GLU A 171 -22.10 -11.05 23.89
CA GLU A 171 -22.83 -11.13 25.15
C GLU A 171 -22.49 -12.49 25.78
N PRO A 172 -21.91 -12.54 26.98
CA PRO A 172 -21.86 -13.79 27.72
C PRO A 172 -23.31 -14.12 28.04
N SER A 173 -23.86 -15.14 27.38
CA SER A 173 -25.14 -15.71 27.76
C SER A 173 -25.04 -16.09 29.24
N THR A 174 -25.67 -15.27 30.10
CA THR A 174 -25.87 -15.57 31.50
C THR A 174 -26.81 -16.76 31.59
N ASN A 175 -26.25 -17.96 31.64
CA ASN A 175 -26.94 -19.12 32.15
C ASN A 175 -27.08 -18.94 33.67
N ALA A 176 -28.15 -18.26 34.07
CA ALA A 176 -28.67 -18.34 35.42
C ALA A 176 -29.23 -19.76 35.61
N GLU A 177 -28.39 -20.60 36.19
CA GLU A 177 -28.75 -21.81 36.91
C GLU A 177 -29.87 -21.46 37.91
N SER A 178 -31.05 -22.04 37.71
CA SER A 178 -32.13 -22.01 38.70
C SER A 178 -32.48 -23.44 39.05
N ASP A 179 -31.68 -24.01 39.96
CA ASP A 179 -32.16 -25.04 40.87
C ASP A 179 -33.25 -24.44 41.75
N LYS A 180 -34.48 -24.98 41.65
CA LYS A 180 -35.27 -25.58 42.74
C LYS A 180 -36.77 -25.60 42.42
#